data_AF-A0A560FLN2-F1
#
_entry.id   AF-A0A560FLN2-F1
#
_cell.length_a   1.000
_cell.length_b   1.000
_cell.length_c   1.000
_cell.angle_alpha   90.00
_cell.angle_beta   90.00
_cell.angle_gamma   90.00
#
_symmetry.space_group_name_H-M   'P 1'
#
loop_
_entity.id
_entity.type
_entity.pdbx_description
1 polymer ?
#
loop_
_entity_poly.entity_id
_entity_poly.type
_entity_poly.pdbx_seq_one_letter_code
_entity_poly.pdbx_strand_id
1 'polypeptide(L)'
;MLSSDGILKTAVRKAVLGAILVAGPLALSACGFHTVYGDHSLSGKPSTRAQMESVSIDIIPDRIGQTLRNNLIDRFYQDSGRPAKPDYRLNVRLNSYKEDLGIQRDATATRARLHVLADYQLIDSKTGKTLYRTSSRSIVSYDISEAQYSTMVTEQDAYDRALTEVAEEITTRLALYFDRGSVVQSAKDQ
;
A
#
# COMPACT_ATOMS: atom_id res chain seq x y z
N MET A 1 17.98 -4.45 71.66
CA MET A 1 18.24 -3.46 70.59
C MET A 1 18.29 -4.20 69.26
N LEU A 2 17.12 -4.53 68.73
CA LEU A 2 16.98 -5.24 67.46
C LEU A 2 16.03 -4.43 66.58
N SER A 3 16.42 -4.31 65.31
CA SER A 3 15.48 -4.14 64.20
C SER A 3 14.91 -2.72 64.00
N SER A 4 15.68 -1.83 63.37
CA SER A 4 15.12 -0.64 62.69
C SER A 4 15.57 -0.52 61.23
N ASP A 5 16.78 -0.99 60.90
CA ASP A 5 17.32 -0.90 59.53
C ASP A 5 16.65 -1.84 58.50
N GLY A 6 15.98 -2.89 58.96
CA GLY A 6 15.35 -3.90 58.08
C GLY A 6 14.02 -3.44 57.48
N ILE A 7 13.28 -2.58 58.19
CA ILE A 7 11.92 -2.14 57.82
C ILE A 7 11.97 -1.08 56.72
N LEU A 8 12.97 -0.17 56.77
CA LEU A 8 13.15 0.85 55.73
C LEU A 8 13.52 0.24 54.38
N LYS A 9 14.43 -0.75 54.36
CA LYS A 9 14.91 -1.39 53.12
C LYS A 9 13.82 -2.21 52.43
N THR A 10 12.89 -2.81 53.19
CA THR A 10 11.75 -3.54 52.62
C THR A 10 10.65 -2.61 52.12
N ALA A 11 10.39 -1.49 52.80
CA ALA A 11 9.44 -0.48 52.33
C ALA A 11 9.88 0.18 51.01
N VAL A 12 11.16 0.54 50.89
CA VAL A 12 11.73 1.10 49.64
C VAL A 12 11.70 0.08 48.51
N ARG A 13 12.03 -1.19 48.76
CA ARG A 13 11.93 -2.26 47.75
C ARG A 13 10.49 -2.49 47.28
N LYS A 14 9.51 -2.48 48.19
CA LYS A 14 8.08 -2.61 47.85
C LYS A 14 7.55 -1.40 47.07
N ALA A 15 8.00 -0.19 47.38
CA ALA A 15 7.65 1.02 46.65
C ALA A 15 8.25 1.03 45.22
N VAL A 16 9.50 0.58 45.07
CA VAL A 16 10.16 0.45 43.76
C VAL A 16 9.52 -0.67 42.92
N LEU A 17 9.18 -1.82 43.52
CA LEU A 17 8.43 -2.87 42.80
C LEU A 17 7.01 -2.41 42.41
N GLY A 18 6.33 -1.64 43.26
CA GLY A 18 5.01 -1.07 42.96
C GLY A 18 5.05 -0.06 41.81
N ALA A 19 6.08 0.79 41.77
CA ALA A 19 6.26 1.77 40.69
C ALA A 19 6.57 1.10 39.34
N ILE A 20 7.35 0.02 39.32
CA ILE A 20 7.65 -0.75 38.09
C ILE A 20 6.40 -1.48 37.58
N LEU A 21 5.55 -1.99 38.48
CA LEU A 21 4.35 -2.74 38.11
C LEU A 21 3.23 -1.86 37.53
N VAL A 22 3.23 -0.56 37.85
CA VAL A 22 2.25 0.44 37.33
C VAL A 22 2.80 1.18 36.10
N ALA A 23 4.11 1.41 36.00
CA ALA A 23 4.73 2.09 34.86
C ALA A 23 4.98 1.16 33.65
N GLY A 24 5.13 -0.16 33.89
CA GLY A 24 5.36 -1.16 32.83
C GLY A 24 4.27 -1.19 31.74
N PRO A 25 2.97 -1.23 32.07
CA PRO A 25 1.90 -1.32 31.07
C PRO A 25 1.75 -0.07 30.19
N LEU A 26 2.08 1.12 30.71
CA LEU A 26 1.98 2.40 29.98
C LEU A 26 3.07 2.56 28.91
N ALA A 27 4.20 1.86 29.06
CA ALA A 27 5.26 1.84 28.05
C ALA A 27 4.91 0.93 26.85
N LEU A 28 3.97 -0.02 26.99
CA LEU A 28 3.56 -0.89 25.89
C LEU A 28 2.53 -0.23 24.96
N SER A 29 1.76 0.76 25.42
CA SER A 29 0.83 1.51 24.56
C SER A 29 1.49 2.63 23.75
N ALA A 30 2.81 2.80 23.86
CA ALA A 30 3.59 3.80 23.09
C ALA A 30 4.00 3.31 21.69
N CYS A 31 3.71 2.07 21.33
CA CYS A 31 3.78 1.62 19.94
C CYS A 31 2.60 2.24 19.18
N GLY A 32 2.73 3.51 18.77
CA GLY A 32 1.70 4.33 18.12
C GLY A 32 1.26 3.84 16.74
N PHE A 33 0.79 2.59 16.64
CA PHE A 33 0.15 2.04 15.46
C PHE A 33 -1.18 2.75 15.24
N HIS A 34 -1.32 3.41 14.10
CA HIS A 34 -2.58 3.98 13.64
C HIS A 34 -3.03 3.27 12.36
N THR A 35 -4.34 3.17 12.17
CA THR A 35 -4.91 2.59 10.97
C THR A 35 -4.85 3.63 9.85
N VAL A 36 -4.22 3.30 8.72
CA VAL A 36 -4.13 4.18 7.55
C VAL A 36 -5.51 4.56 6.99
N TYR A 37 -6.49 3.67 7.15
CA TYR A 37 -7.88 3.86 6.70
C TYR A 37 -8.81 4.31 7.83
N GLY A 38 -8.29 4.62 9.02
CA GLY A 38 -9.10 5.05 10.16
C GLY A 38 -9.83 6.36 9.87
N ASP A 39 -11.02 6.51 10.45
CA ASP A 39 -11.68 7.81 10.46
C ASP A 39 -10.92 8.74 11.41
N HIS A 40 -10.21 9.71 10.85
CA HIS A 40 -9.50 10.75 11.61
C HIS A 40 -10.43 11.91 12.00
N SER A 41 -11.71 11.63 12.29
CA SER A 41 -12.71 12.64 12.67
C SER A 41 -12.28 13.54 13.83
N LEU A 42 -11.43 13.03 14.73
CA LEU A 42 -10.81 13.80 15.83
C LEU A 42 -9.80 14.87 15.37
N SER A 43 -9.26 14.78 14.14
CA SER A 43 -8.26 15.70 13.58
C SER A 43 -8.84 16.71 12.58
N GLY A 44 -10.15 16.72 12.33
CA GLY A 44 -10.81 17.69 11.45
C GLY A 44 -10.42 17.62 9.96
N LYS A 45 -9.72 16.55 9.53
CA LYS A 45 -9.28 16.35 8.14
C LYS A 45 -10.03 15.20 7.47
N PRO A 46 -10.19 15.22 6.13
CA PRO A 46 -10.76 14.10 5.39
C PRO A 46 -9.92 12.83 5.61
N SER A 47 -10.60 11.72 5.88
CA SER A 47 -9.94 10.41 6.01
C SER A 47 -9.18 10.05 4.72
N THR A 48 -8.14 9.23 4.85
CA THR A 48 -7.38 8.70 3.70
C THR A 48 -8.32 8.08 2.67
N ARG A 49 -9.36 7.37 3.11
CA ARG A 49 -10.40 6.80 2.23
C ARG A 49 -11.11 7.87 1.42
N ALA A 50 -11.59 8.95 2.05
CA ALA A 50 -12.26 10.04 1.35
C ALA A 50 -11.35 10.74 0.32
N GLN A 51 -10.06 10.86 0.62
CA GLN A 51 -9.08 11.41 -0.33
C GLN A 51 -8.80 10.46 -1.49
N MET A 52 -8.76 9.15 -1.25
CA MET A 52 -8.61 8.15 -2.32
C MET A 52 -9.83 8.10 -3.24
N GLU A 53 -11.04 8.21 -2.68
CA GLU A 53 -12.30 8.27 -3.45
C GLU A 53 -12.39 9.52 -4.33
N SER A 54 -11.71 10.62 -3.96
CA SER A 54 -11.65 11.84 -4.78
C SER A 54 -10.59 11.82 -5.90
N VAL A 55 -9.83 10.72 -6.03
CA VAL A 55 -8.87 10.53 -7.12
C VAL A 55 -9.59 10.01 -8.36
N SER A 56 -9.55 10.76 -9.45
CA SER A 56 -9.95 10.26 -10.78
C SER A 56 -8.84 9.41 -11.42
N ILE A 57 -9.19 8.29 -12.03
CA ILE A 57 -8.23 7.40 -12.71
C ILE A 57 -8.36 7.59 -14.22
N ASP A 58 -7.29 8.11 -14.84
CA ASP A 58 -7.20 8.30 -16.28
C ASP A 58 -7.34 6.99 -17.05
N ILE A 59 -7.68 7.08 -18.33
CA ILE A 59 -7.68 5.92 -19.22
C ILE A 59 -6.24 5.43 -19.38
N ILE A 60 -6.03 4.15 -19.08
CA ILE A 60 -4.78 3.46 -19.36
C ILE A 60 -4.97 2.69 -20.68
N PRO A 61 -4.15 2.93 -21.72
CA PRO A 61 -4.30 2.26 -23.01
C PRO A 61 -4.26 0.73 -22.93
N ASP A 62 -4.80 0.09 -23.96
CA ASP A 62 -4.76 -1.36 -24.17
C ASP A 62 -5.59 -2.21 -23.19
N ARG A 63 -5.78 -3.50 -23.53
CA ARG A 63 -6.56 -4.43 -22.70
C ARG A 63 -6.00 -4.54 -21.29
N ILE A 64 -4.69 -4.72 -21.16
CA ILE A 64 -4.00 -4.84 -19.86
C ILE A 64 -4.10 -3.55 -19.04
N GLY A 65 -4.09 -2.38 -19.69
CA GLY A 65 -4.29 -1.10 -19.02
C GLY A 65 -5.72 -0.94 -18.51
N GLN A 66 -6.73 -1.38 -19.29
CA GLN A 66 -8.11 -1.40 -18.82
C GLN A 66 -8.30 -2.35 -17.63
N THR A 67 -7.67 -3.53 -17.63
CA THR A 67 -7.69 -4.44 -16.48
C THR A 67 -7.08 -3.79 -15.24
N LEU A 68 -5.89 -3.17 -15.36
CA LEU A 68 -5.28 -2.43 -14.25
C LEU A 68 -6.18 -1.31 -13.75
N ARG A 69 -6.78 -0.55 -14.67
CA ARG A 69 -7.71 0.54 -14.33
C ARG A 69 -8.92 0.01 -13.55
N ASN A 70 -9.49 -1.12 -13.95
CA ASN A 70 -10.60 -1.74 -13.22
C ASN A 70 -10.17 -2.19 -11.83
N ASN A 71 -9.02 -2.86 -11.70
CA ASN A 71 -8.46 -3.22 -10.40
C ASN A 71 -8.27 -2.00 -9.48
N LEU A 72 -7.85 -0.85 -10.03
CA LEU A 72 -7.74 0.40 -9.28
C LEU A 72 -9.11 0.98 -8.91
N ILE A 73 -10.07 0.98 -9.84
CA ILE A 73 -11.46 1.43 -9.60
C ILE A 73 -12.08 0.65 -8.44
N ASP A 74 -11.99 -0.68 -8.47
CA ASP A 74 -12.58 -1.55 -7.46
C ASP A 74 -11.97 -1.30 -6.07
N ARG A 75 -10.68 -0.92 -6.04
CA ARG A 75 -9.97 -0.58 -4.79
C ARG A 75 -10.29 0.83 -4.29
N PHE A 76 -10.47 1.80 -5.19
CA PHE A 76 -10.62 3.23 -4.85
C PHE A 76 -12.06 3.63 -4.57
N TYR A 77 -13.04 3.01 -5.24
CA TYR A 77 -14.43 3.47 -5.25
C TYR A 77 -15.39 2.46 -4.60
N GLN A 78 -14.96 1.85 -3.50
CA GLN A 78 -15.69 0.76 -2.84
C GLN A 78 -17.13 1.13 -2.43
N ASP A 79 -17.36 2.37 -1.96
CA ASP A 79 -18.67 2.78 -1.41
C ASP A 79 -19.38 3.87 -2.23
N SER A 80 -18.63 4.83 -2.77
CA SER A 80 -19.17 6.10 -3.30
C SER A 80 -19.22 6.17 -4.83
N GLY A 81 -18.73 5.14 -5.52
CA GLY A 81 -18.62 5.13 -6.98
C GLY A 81 -17.61 6.17 -7.50
N ARG A 82 -17.65 6.48 -8.80
CA ARG A 82 -16.69 7.42 -9.40
C ARG A 82 -16.94 8.86 -8.92
N PRO A 83 -15.89 9.63 -8.59
CA PRO A 83 -16.04 11.00 -8.10
C PRO A 83 -16.62 11.91 -9.20
N ALA A 84 -17.72 12.60 -8.89
CA ALA A 84 -18.32 13.59 -9.79
C ALA A 84 -17.45 14.86 -9.92
N LYS A 85 -16.67 15.18 -8.88
CA LYS A 85 -15.73 16.31 -8.84
C LYS A 85 -14.41 15.84 -8.23
N PRO A 86 -13.47 15.32 -9.05
CA PRO A 86 -12.22 14.79 -8.53
C PRO A 86 -11.24 15.91 -8.13
N ASP A 87 -10.74 15.88 -6.90
CA ASP A 87 -9.68 16.79 -6.44
C ASP A 87 -8.30 16.39 -6.99
N TYR A 88 -8.13 15.10 -7.29
CA TYR A 88 -6.88 14.55 -7.81
C TYR A 88 -7.11 13.74 -9.08
N ARG A 89 -6.04 13.58 -9.86
CA ARG A 89 -6.00 12.76 -11.06
C ARG A 89 -4.78 11.84 -11.05
N LEU A 90 -5.02 10.55 -11.20
CA LEU A 90 -4.01 9.52 -11.32
C LEU A 90 -3.78 9.21 -12.79
N ASN A 91 -2.58 9.52 -13.26
CA ASN A 91 -2.12 9.19 -14.60
C ASN A 91 -1.13 8.03 -14.52
N VAL A 92 -1.40 6.94 -15.25
CA VAL A 92 -0.59 5.71 -15.23
C VAL A 92 -0.15 5.36 -16.65
N ARG A 93 1.13 5.01 -16.79
CA ARG A 93 1.72 4.43 -18.00
C ARG A 93 2.15 3.01 -17.67
N LEU A 94 1.57 2.06 -18.37
CA LEU A 94 1.83 0.63 -18.18
C LEU A 94 2.77 0.12 -19.27
N ASN A 95 3.76 -0.67 -18.88
CA ASN A 95 4.63 -1.40 -19.78
C ASN A 95 4.75 -2.85 -19.29
N SER A 96 4.81 -3.80 -20.20
CA SER A 96 5.00 -5.22 -19.86
C SER A 96 5.91 -5.90 -20.86
N TYR A 97 6.77 -6.78 -20.38
CA TYR A 97 7.61 -7.61 -21.23
C TYR A 97 7.80 -9.00 -20.63
N LYS A 98 8.12 -9.96 -21.49
CA LYS A 98 8.36 -11.36 -21.12
C LYS A 98 9.85 -11.67 -21.18
N GLU A 99 10.30 -12.45 -20.23
CA GLU A 99 11.67 -12.96 -20.13
C GLU A 99 11.59 -14.50 -20.04
N ASP A 100 12.08 -15.19 -21.06
CA ASP A 100 12.08 -16.64 -21.08
C ASP A 100 13.20 -17.19 -20.18
N LEU A 101 12.85 -18.11 -19.28
CA LEU A 101 13.78 -18.73 -18.34
C LEU A 101 14.08 -20.17 -18.76
N GLY A 102 15.31 -20.40 -19.23
CA GLY A 102 15.86 -21.74 -19.34
C GLY A 102 15.74 -22.34 -20.73
N ILE A 103 16.90 -22.46 -21.38
CA ILE A 103 17.10 -23.28 -22.57
C ILE A 103 17.26 -24.72 -22.06
N GLN A 104 16.26 -25.61 -22.24
CA GLN A 104 16.52 -27.05 -22.18
C GLN A 104 17.54 -27.41 -23.28
N ARG A 105 18.19 -28.58 -23.21
CA ARG A 105 19.17 -29.00 -24.24
C ARG A 105 18.61 -29.06 -25.68
N ASP A 106 17.29 -28.95 -25.84
CA ASP A 106 16.53 -28.89 -27.08
C ASP A 106 15.98 -27.50 -27.45
N ALA A 107 16.34 -26.45 -26.70
CA ALA A 107 15.89 -25.06 -26.85
C ALA A 107 14.39 -24.76 -26.59
N THR A 108 13.65 -25.65 -25.90
CA THR A 108 12.27 -25.35 -25.47
C THR A 108 12.27 -24.73 -24.07
N ALA A 109 11.73 -23.51 -23.92
CA ALA A 109 11.56 -22.90 -22.60
C ALA A 109 10.38 -23.54 -21.86
N THR A 110 10.60 -24.04 -20.65
CA THR A 110 9.56 -24.63 -19.79
C THR A 110 8.97 -23.62 -18.78
N ARG A 111 9.59 -22.44 -18.65
CA ARG A 111 9.15 -21.39 -17.74
C ARG A 111 9.50 -20.01 -18.28
N ALA A 112 8.64 -19.03 -18.01
CA ALA A 112 8.91 -17.62 -18.33
C ALA A 112 8.55 -16.72 -17.14
N ARG A 113 9.12 -15.51 -17.16
CA ARG A 113 8.76 -14.40 -16.28
C ARG A 113 8.04 -13.33 -17.08
N LEU A 114 6.90 -12.91 -16.58
CA LEU A 114 6.22 -11.71 -16.99
C LEU A 114 6.64 -10.56 -16.07
N HIS A 115 7.20 -9.50 -16.64
CA HIS A 115 7.50 -8.25 -15.96
C HIS A 115 6.43 -7.23 -16.32
N VAL A 116 5.82 -6.62 -15.31
CA VAL A 116 4.86 -5.53 -15.46
C VAL A 116 5.37 -4.32 -14.69
N LEU A 117 5.51 -3.19 -15.37
CA LEU A 117 5.96 -1.92 -14.80
C LEU A 117 4.89 -0.86 -15.03
N ALA A 118 4.51 -0.16 -13.97
CA ALA A 118 3.57 0.93 -14.00
C ALA A 118 4.23 2.21 -13.46
N ASP A 119 4.52 3.15 -14.34
CA ASP A 119 4.93 4.50 -13.98
C ASP A 119 3.68 5.35 -13.77
N TYR A 120 3.57 6.02 -12.62
CA TYR A 120 2.38 6.81 -12.33
C TYR A 120 2.67 8.10 -11.60
N GLN A 121 1.71 9.01 -11.72
CA GLN A 121 1.77 10.31 -11.08
C GLN A 121 0.39 10.73 -10.58
N LEU A 122 0.36 11.29 -9.39
CA LEU A 122 -0.79 11.96 -8.80
C LEU A 122 -0.69 13.45 -9.13
N ILE A 123 -1.74 14.00 -9.71
CA ILE A 123 -1.84 15.38 -10.16
C ILE A 123 -2.99 16.05 -9.41
N ASP A 124 -2.79 17.28 -8.96
CA ASP A 124 -3.86 18.13 -8.44
C ASP A 124 -4.76 18.60 -9.60
N SER A 125 -6.06 18.31 -9.54
CA SER A 125 -6.99 18.66 -10.61
C SER A 125 -7.23 20.17 -10.75
N LYS A 126 -7.04 20.96 -9.68
CA LYS A 126 -7.27 22.41 -9.67
C LYS A 126 -6.04 23.16 -10.20
N THR A 127 -4.85 22.74 -9.80
CA THR A 127 -3.60 23.43 -10.15
C THR A 127 -2.85 22.80 -11.32
N GLY A 128 -3.15 21.54 -11.66
CA GLY A 128 -2.43 20.77 -12.67
C GLY A 128 -1.02 20.34 -12.24
N LYS A 129 -0.62 20.61 -10.99
CA LYS A 129 0.71 20.28 -10.47
C LYS A 129 0.82 18.79 -10.15
N THR A 130 1.93 18.18 -10.53
CA THR A 130 2.28 16.83 -10.07
C THR A 130 2.65 16.87 -8.58
N LEU A 131 1.85 16.17 -7.77
CA LEU A 131 2.03 16.07 -6.33
C LEU A 131 2.94 14.90 -5.95
N TYR A 132 2.80 13.78 -6.67
CA TYR A 132 3.54 12.56 -6.41
C TYR A 132 3.86 11.87 -7.74
N ARG A 133 5.06 11.29 -7.87
CA ARG A 133 5.47 10.52 -9.04
C ARG A 133 6.36 9.37 -8.59
N THR A 134 6.04 8.16 -9.01
CA THR A 134 6.83 6.96 -8.72
C THR A 134 6.49 5.84 -9.70
N SER A 135 7.13 4.68 -9.53
CA SER A 135 6.93 3.48 -10.32
C SER A 135 6.63 2.27 -9.43
N SER A 136 5.73 1.41 -9.88
CA SER A 136 5.40 0.11 -9.27
C SER A 136 5.73 -1.01 -10.25
N ARG A 137 6.13 -2.17 -9.74
CA ARG A 137 6.50 -3.32 -10.59
C ARG A 137 6.07 -4.64 -9.99
N SER A 138 5.68 -5.58 -10.84
CA SER A 138 5.44 -6.98 -10.48
C SER A 138 6.18 -7.90 -11.46
N ILE A 139 6.69 -9.02 -10.94
CA ILE A 139 7.38 -10.04 -11.71
C ILE A 139 6.73 -11.37 -11.36
N VAL A 140 5.98 -11.94 -12.31
CA VAL A 140 5.24 -13.18 -12.13
C VAL A 140 5.83 -14.26 -13.01
N SER A 141 6.13 -15.43 -12.44
CA SER A 141 6.53 -16.59 -13.22
C SER A 141 5.32 -17.42 -13.65
N TYR A 142 5.38 -18.01 -14.83
CA TYR A 142 4.40 -18.97 -15.34
C TYR A 142 5.09 -20.07 -16.15
N ASP A 143 4.44 -21.22 -16.23
CA ASP A 143 4.99 -22.40 -16.90
C ASP A 143 4.53 -22.43 -18.37
N ILE A 144 5.42 -22.86 -19.26
CA ILE A 144 5.13 -23.03 -20.68
C ILE A 144 4.91 -24.52 -20.92
N SER A 145 3.77 -24.85 -21.53
CA SER A 145 3.37 -26.22 -21.86
C SER A 145 3.52 -26.48 -23.37
N GLU A 146 3.64 -27.75 -23.75
CA GLU A 146 3.63 -28.18 -25.16
C GLU A 146 2.31 -27.81 -25.85
N ALA A 147 1.21 -27.82 -25.10
CA ALA A 147 -0.09 -27.38 -25.59
C ALA A 147 -0.18 -25.85 -25.61
N GLN A 148 -0.22 -25.27 -26.82
CA GLN A 148 -0.27 -23.81 -27.03
C GLN A 148 -1.40 -23.11 -26.25
N TYR A 149 -2.58 -23.75 -26.16
CA TYR A 149 -3.69 -23.19 -25.39
C TYR A 149 -3.39 -23.11 -23.89
N SER A 150 -2.72 -24.12 -23.32
CA SER A 150 -2.34 -24.12 -21.91
C SER A 150 -1.33 -23.01 -21.60
N THR A 151 -0.42 -22.74 -22.53
CA THR A 151 0.52 -21.60 -22.42
C THR A 151 -0.21 -20.26 -22.48
N MET A 152 -1.20 -20.10 -23.36
CA MET A 152 -1.99 -18.86 -23.43
C MET A 152 -2.79 -18.60 -22.15
N VAL A 153 -3.39 -19.63 -21.55
CA VAL A 153 -4.16 -19.49 -20.31
C VAL A 153 -3.27 -19.15 -19.12
N THR A 154 -2.12 -19.82 -19.00
CA THR A 154 -1.15 -19.55 -17.93
C THR A 154 -0.49 -18.19 -18.07
N GLU A 155 -0.25 -17.72 -19.29
CA GLU A 155 0.20 -16.35 -19.55
C GLU A 155 -0.87 -15.32 -19.15
N GLN A 156 -2.13 -15.53 -19.52
CA GLN A 156 -3.23 -14.64 -19.14
C GLN A 156 -3.41 -14.57 -17.61
N ASP A 157 -3.34 -15.71 -16.92
CA ASP A 157 -3.33 -15.75 -15.44
C ASP A 157 -2.15 -14.96 -14.86
N ALA A 158 -0.96 -15.07 -15.45
CA ALA A 158 0.21 -14.31 -15.01
C ALA A 158 -0.02 -12.80 -15.13
N TYR A 159 -0.64 -12.33 -16.22
CA TYR A 159 -1.03 -10.93 -16.36
C TYR A 159 -2.03 -10.51 -15.28
N ASP A 160 -3.08 -11.29 -15.04
CA ASP A 160 -4.12 -10.92 -14.08
C ASP A 160 -3.56 -10.84 -12.65
N ARG A 161 -2.66 -11.76 -12.26
CA ARG A 161 -1.92 -11.69 -11.00
C ARG A 161 -1.00 -10.48 -10.93
N ALA A 162 -0.18 -10.25 -11.95
CA ALA A 162 0.77 -9.12 -11.98
C ALA A 162 0.06 -7.76 -11.89
N LEU A 163 -1.06 -7.60 -12.60
CA LEU A 163 -1.87 -6.38 -12.58
C LEU A 163 -2.58 -6.18 -11.24
N THR A 164 -2.96 -7.27 -10.55
CA THR A 164 -3.53 -7.21 -9.20
C THR A 164 -2.49 -6.74 -8.19
N GLU A 165 -1.27 -7.27 -8.24
CA GLU A 165 -0.15 -6.88 -7.38
C GLU A 165 0.25 -5.41 -7.61
N VAL A 166 0.37 -4.99 -8.87
CA VAL A 166 0.67 -3.59 -9.22
C VAL A 166 -0.43 -2.65 -8.72
N ALA A 167 -1.70 -3.01 -8.88
CA ALA A 167 -2.81 -2.21 -8.36
C ALA A 167 -2.72 -2.06 -6.84
N GLU A 168 -2.43 -3.14 -6.12
CA GLU A 168 -2.28 -3.13 -4.65
C GLU A 168 -1.14 -2.24 -4.18
N GLU A 169 0.00 -2.31 -4.86
CA GLU A 169 1.16 -1.49 -4.53
C GLU A 169 0.86 0.00 -4.77
N ILE A 170 0.20 0.33 -5.88
CA ILE A 170 -0.24 1.71 -6.18
C ILE A 170 -1.22 2.20 -5.10
N THR A 171 -2.26 1.43 -4.79
CA THR A 171 -3.25 1.74 -3.76
C THR A 171 -2.57 2.01 -2.41
N THR A 172 -1.66 1.13 -2.00
CA THR A 172 -0.95 1.23 -0.72
C THR A 172 -0.06 2.47 -0.66
N ARG A 173 0.73 2.73 -1.71
CA ARG A 173 1.62 3.90 -1.76
C ARG A 173 0.85 5.22 -1.75
N LEU A 174 -0.29 5.29 -2.45
CA LEU A 174 -1.13 6.48 -2.45
C LEU A 174 -1.87 6.67 -1.11
N ALA A 175 -2.35 5.59 -0.49
CA ALA A 175 -2.90 5.65 0.86
C ALA A 175 -1.88 6.22 1.85
N LEU A 176 -0.63 5.73 1.80
CA LEU A 176 0.46 6.24 2.63
C LEU A 176 0.83 7.70 2.32
N TYR A 177 0.73 8.12 1.06
CA TYR A 177 0.96 9.52 0.68
C TYR A 177 -0.07 10.45 1.33
N PHE A 178 -1.36 10.11 1.23
CA PHE A 178 -2.46 10.88 1.82
C PHE A 178 -2.42 10.87 3.35
N ASP A 179 -2.10 9.72 3.95
CA ASP A 179 -1.92 9.58 5.40
C ASP A 179 -0.76 10.44 5.91
N ARG A 180 0.42 10.43 5.28
CA ARG A 180 1.54 11.29 5.69
C ARG A 180 1.26 12.78 5.50
N GLY A 181 0.57 13.14 4.42
CA GLY A 181 0.09 14.51 4.21
C GLY A 181 -0.83 14.98 5.34
N SER A 182 -1.62 14.07 5.91
CA SER A 182 -2.46 14.35 7.07
C SER A 182 -1.64 14.63 8.34
N VAL A 183 -0.55 13.88 8.58
CA VAL A 183 0.33 13.98 9.75
C VAL A 183 1.11 15.30 9.78
N VAL A 184 1.71 15.71 8.65
CA VAL A 184 2.54 16.94 8.59
C VAL A 184 1.74 18.20 8.91
N GLN A 185 0.47 18.25 8.52
CA GLN A 185 -0.38 19.39 8.81
C GLN A 185 -0.81 19.44 10.29
N SER A 186 -0.85 18.31 11.02
CA SER A 186 -1.19 18.31 12.47
C SER A 186 -0.05 18.82 13.35
N ALA A 187 1.20 18.72 12.89
CA ALA A 187 2.37 19.27 13.60
C ALA A 187 2.55 20.78 13.43
N LYS A 188 1.80 21.42 12.52
CA LYS A 188 1.88 22.87 12.25
C LYS A 188 0.83 23.70 13.00
N ASP A 189 -0.21 23.05 13.51
CA ASP A 189 -1.30 23.70 14.24
C ASP A 189 -1.15 23.56 15.77
N GLN A 190 0.01 23.10 16.26
CA GLN A 190 0.44 23.07 17.66
C GLN A 190 1.63 24.01 17.87
#